data_AF-A0A8B9GNT9-F1
#
_entry.id   AF-A0A8B9GNT9-F1
#
_cell.length_a   1.000
_cell.length_b   1.000
_cell.length_c   1.000
_cell.angle_alpha   90.00
_cell.angle_beta   90.00
_cell.angle_gamma   90.00
#
_symmetry.space_group_name_H-M   'P 1'
#
loop_
_entity.id
_entity.type
_entity.pdbx_description
1 polymer ?
#
loop_
_entity_poly.entity_id
_entity_poly.type
_entity_poly.pdbx_seq_one_letter_code
_entity_poly.pdbx_strand_id
1 'polypeptide(L)'
;MSGDPMVNPVCLVENVGSSFCVSDDAIRYLEQISQPVVVVSVVGLYRTGKSYLMNRLAGKQTGFALGSTIESETKGIWMWCVPHPNKPDHTLVLLDTEGLGDVKKVRTQNFSNSILVFSVLWVLFVLLVLLLH
;
A
#
# COMPACT_ATOMS: atom_id res chain seq x y z
N MET A 1 -14.77 -19.36 -4.42
CA MET A 1 -15.63 -18.16 -4.32
C MET A 1 -14.74 -16.99 -4.68
N SER A 2 -14.98 -16.30 -5.79
CA SER A 2 -14.27 -15.07 -6.13
C SER A 2 -14.52 -14.07 -4.99
N GLY A 3 -13.48 -13.69 -4.26
CA GLY A 3 -13.60 -12.75 -3.16
C GLY A 3 -14.27 -11.46 -3.63
N ASP A 4 -15.30 -11.01 -2.92
CA ASP A 4 -15.98 -9.77 -3.26
C ASP A 4 -14.96 -8.63 -3.30
N PRO A 5 -15.03 -7.75 -4.32
CA PRO A 5 -14.03 -6.71 -4.52
C PRO A 5 -13.96 -5.79 -3.31
N MET A 6 -12.74 -5.51 -2.88
CA MET A 6 -12.47 -4.70 -1.71
C MET A 6 -13.05 -3.30 -1.87
N VAL A 7 -13.97 -2.92 -0.98
CA VAL A 7 -14.73 -1.66 -1.11
C VAL A 7 -13.83 -0.45 -0.83
N ASN A 8 -12.91 -0.56 0.12
CA ASN A 8 -12.00 0.52 0.53
C ASN A 8 -10.60 -0.03 0.81
N PRO A 9 -9.55 0.80 0.69
CA PRO A 9 -8.19 0.42 1.11
C PRO A 9 -8.11 0.09 2.61
N VAL A 10 -7.20 -0.81 2.97
CA VAL A 10 -6.87 -1.16 4.36
C VAL A 10 -5.41 -0.89 4.65
N CYS A 11 -5.09 -0.62 5.91
CA CYS A 11 -3.71 -0.54 6.35
C CYS A 11 -3.10 -1.95 6.33
N LEU A 12 -1.99 -2.11 5.60
CA LEU A 12 -1.22 -3.36 5.52
C LEU A 12 -0.08 -3.35 6.54
N VAL A 13 0.65 -2.25 6.60
CA VAL A 13 1.73 -2.04 7.57
C VAL A 13 1.47 -0.72 8.27
N GLU A 14 1.27 -0.75 9.57
CA GLU A 14 1.14 0.46 10.38
C GLU A 14 2.52 0.92 10.88
N ASN A 15 2.72 2.23 10.87
CA ASN A 15 3.89 2.87 11.47
C ASN A 15 3.55 3.36 12.88
N VAL A 16 3.90 2.56 13.89
CA VAL A 16 3.68 2.86 15.31
C VAL A 16 4.97 3.44 15.89
N GLY A 17 5.22 4.72 15.63
CA GLY A 17 6.36 5.45 16.16
C GLY A 17 7.69 5.07 15.49
N SER A 18 8.43 4.14 16.10
CA SER A 18 9.72 3.63 15.60
C SER A 18 9.66 2.17 15.14
N SER A 19 8.48 1.57 15.13
CA SER A 19 8.26 0.16 14.80
C SER A 19 7.18 0.03 13.73
N PHE A 20 7.29 -1.04 12.95
CA PHE A 20 6.34 -1.39 11.90
C PHE A 20 5.56 -2.63 12.33
N CYS A 21 4.24 -2.56 12.27
CA CYS A 21 3.35 -3.66 12.60
C CYS A 21 2.55 -4.06 11.37
N VAL A 22 2.49 -5.34 11.05
CA VAL A 22 1.65 -5.84 9.97
C VAL A 22 0.23 -6.01 10.49
N SER A 23 -0.76 -5.61 9.69
CA SER A 23 -2.18 -5.74 10.03
C SER A 23 -2.68 -7.16 9.77
N ASP A 24 -3.17 -7.82 10.82
CA ASP A 24 -3.78 -9.16 10.73
C ASP A 24 -4.98 -9.18 9.77
N ASP A 25 -5.77 -8.11 9.73
CA ASP A 25 -6.92 -8.01 8.84
C ASP A 25 -6.50 -7.97 7.37
N ALA A 26 -5.38 -7.29 7.06
CA ALA A 26 -4.83 -7.25 5.72
C ALA A 26 -4.26 -8.61 5.30
N ILE A 27 -3.60 -9.34 6.20
CA ILE A 27 -3.11 -10.69 5.95
C ILE A 27 -4.26 -11.65 5.67
N ARG A 28 -5.30 -11.66 6.52
CA ARG A 28 -6.49 -12.49 6.30
C ARG A 28 -7.16 -12.22 4.96
N TYR A 29 -7.12 -10.97 4.50
CA TYR A 29 -7.66 -10.61 3.19
C TYR A 29 -6.79 -11.18 2.05
N LEU A 30 -5.46 -11.06 2.16
CA LEU A 30 -4.52 -11.63 1.19
C LEU A 30 -4.62 -13.16 1.10
N GLU A 31 -4.79 -13.85 2.22
CA GLU A 31 -4.96 -15.31 2.27
C GLU A 31 -6.22 -15.81 1.54
N GLN A 32 -7.23 -14.96 1.36
CA GLN A 32 -8.46 -15.30 0.63
C GLN A 32 -8.33 -15.12 -0.88
N ILE A 33 -7.24 -14.51 -1.37
CA ILE A 33 -7.05 -14.27 -2.80
C ILE A 33 -6.53 -15.55 -3.46
N SER A 34 -7.40 -16.23 -4.21
CA SER A 34 -7.05 -17.43 -4.97
C SER A 34 -6.63 -17.14 -6.41
N GLN A 35 -6.69 -15.89 -6.84
CA GLN A 35 -6.37 -15.46 -8.20
C GLN A 35 -4.91 -15.02 -8.31
N PRO A 36 -4.27 -15.13 -9.50
CA PRO A 36 -2.97 -14.52 -9.73
C PRO A 36 -3.01 -13.02 -9.45
N VAL A 37 -1.99 -12.53 -8.74
CA VAL A 37 -1.92 -11.15 -8.28
C VAL A 37 -0.91 -10.34 -9.10
N VAL A 38 -1.29 -9.12 -9.45
CA VAL A 38 -0.40 -8.09 -9.98
C VAL A 38 -0.26 -7.00 -8.93
N VAL A 39 0.96 -6.69 -8.51
CA VAL A 39 1.21 -5.68 -7.47
C VAL A 39 1.76 -4.40 -8.11
N VAL A 40 1.17 -3.26 -7.76
CA VAL A 40 1.65 -1.92 -8.15
C VAL A 40 1.83 -1.09 -6.88
N SER A 41 3.04 -0.59 -6.65
CA SER A 41 3.35 0.27 -5.50
C SER A 41 3.78 1.65 -5.93
N VAL A 42 3.41 2.68 -5.17
CA VAL A 42 3.89 4.06 -5.36
C VAL A 42 4.67 4.54 -4.12
N VAL A 43 5.85 5.11 -4.35
CA VAL A 43 6.71 5.69 -3.31
C VAL A 43 7.18 7.06 -3.77
N GLY A 44 7.29 8.00 -2.83
CA GLY A 44 7.74 9.35 -3.13
C GLY A 44 7.49 10.32 -2.01
N LEU A 45 7.94 11.56 -2.20
CA LEU A 45 7.85 12.62 -1.20
C LEU A 45 6.39 12.86 -0.73
N TYR A 46 6.25 13.42 0.47
CA TYR A 46 4.96 13.86 0.98
C TYR A 46 4.30 14.90 0.05
N ARG A 47 2.97 14.82 -0.10
CA ARG A 47 2.12 15.71 -0.93
C ARG A 47 2.41 15.74 -2.44
N THR A 48 2.96 14.68 -3.02
CA THR A 48 3.15 14.57 -4.47
C THR A 48 1.97 13.96 -5.24
N GLY A 49 0.81 13.76 -4.58
CA GLY A 49 -0.38 13.21 -5.22
C GLY A 49 -0.38 11.69 -5.45
N LYS A 50 0.44 10.93 -4.71
CA LYS A 50 0.51 9.46 -4.79
C LYS A 50 -0.85 8.77 -4.62
N SER A 51 -1.56 9.06 -3.54
CA SER A 51 -2.88 8.51 -3.26
C SER A 51 -3.91 8.85 -4.34
N TYR A 52 -3.79 10.03 -4.94
CA TYR A 52 -4.62 10.43 -6.09
C TYR A 52 -4.34 9.57 -7.32
N LEU A 53 -3.06 9.35 -7.66
CA LEU A 53 -2.67 8.45 -8.75
C LEU A 53 -3.19 7.03 -8.50
N MET A 54 -3.07 6.51 -7.27
CA MET A 54 -3.52 5.16 -6.93
C MET A 54 -5.04 5.01 -7.02
N ASN A 55 -5.82 6.03 -6.61
CA ASN A 55 -7.27 6.03 -6.82
C ASN A 55 -7.63 5.97 -8.32
N ARG A 56 -6.91 6.72 -9.16
CA ARG A 56 -7.10 6.67 -10.62
C ARG A 56 -6.75 5.30 -11.20
N LEU A 57 -5.69 4.65 -10.73
CA LEU A 57 -5.34 3.28 -11.13
C LEU A 57 -6.40 2.25 -10.69
N ALA A 58 -7.06 2.47 -9.55
CA ALA A 58 -8.20 1.66 -9.11
C ALA A 58 -9.47 1.90 -9.95
N GLY A 59 -9.47 2.87 -10.87
CA GLY A 59 -10.66 3.27 -11.62
C GLY A 59 -11.71 3.98 -10.76
N LYS A 60 -11.32 4.51 -9.59
CA LYS A 60 -12.22 5.16 -8.62
C LYS A 60 -11.81 6.62 -8.40
N GLN A 61 -12.79 7.45 -8.00
CA GLN A 61 -12.51 8.85 -7.63
C GLN A 61 -12.10 8.99 -6.16
N THR A 62 -12.51 8.04 -5.32
CA THR A 62 -12.26 7.98 -3.88
C THR A 62 -11.74 6.59 -3.51
N GLY A 63 -11.03 6.49 -2.38
CA GLY A 63 -10.37 5.27 -1.94
C GLY A 63 -9.30 5.60 -0.92
N PHE A 64 -8.04 5.66 -1.35
CA PHE A 64 -6.94 6.14 -0.52
C PHE A 64 -7.20 7.58 -0.11
N ALA A 65 -6.99 7.86 1.18
CA ALA A 65 -7.16 9.19 1.75
C ALA A 65 -6.20 10.18 1.07
N LEU A 66 -6.75 11.30 0.59
CA LEU A 66 -5.99 12.36 -0.03
C LEU A 66 -5.57 13.33 1.09
N GLY A 67 -4.34 13.20 1.59
CA GLY A 67 -3.84 14.01 2.70
C GLY A 67 -4.06 15.51 2.47
N SER A 68 -5.03 16.09 3.18
CA SER A 68 -5.39 17.53 3.10
C SER A 68 -4.92 18.31 4.33
N THR A 69 -4.52 17.61 5.39
CA THR A 69 -4.08 18.19 6.66
C THR A 69 -2.55 18.21 6.82
N ILE A 70 -2.06 18.95 7.83
CA ILE A 70 -0.63 19.20 8.12
C ILE A 70 0.07 17.95 8.69
N GLU A 71 -0.68 16.94 9.13
CA GLU A 71 -0.15 15.64 9.57
C GLU A 71 -0.13 14.63 8.41
N SER A 72 0.77 13.63 8.46
CA SER A 72 0.72 12.50 7.54
C SER A 72 -0.52 11.66 7.83
N GLU A 73 -1.57 11.81 7.01
CA GLU A 73 -2.80 11.01 7.14
C GLU A 73 -2.57 9.53 6.82
N THR A 74 -1.70 9.21 5.86
CA THR A 74 -1.25 7.85 5.58
C THR A 74 0.01 7.54 6.36
N LYS A 75 -0.15 6.88 7.51
CA LYS A 75 0.97 6.28 8.25
C LYS A 75 1.20 4.85 7.76
N GLY A 76 2.46 4.52 7.43
CA GLY A 76 2.83 3.19 6.94
C GLY A 76 2.43 2.89 5.50
N ILE A 77 2.02 1.64 5.22
CA ILE A 77 1.69 1.12 3.88
C ILE A 77 0.22 0.72 3.85
N TRP A 78 -0.49 1.20 2.85
CA TRP A 78 -1.91 0.93 2.62
C TRP A 78 -2.09 0.10 1.36
N MET A 79 -3.03 -0.83 1.40
CA MET A 79 -3.30 -1.79 0.34
C MET A 79 -4.74 -1.69 -0.14
N TRP A 80 -4.94 -1.81 -1.45
CA TRP A 80 -6.26 -1.92 -2.04
C TRP A 80 -6.28 -2.97 -3.14
N CYS A 81 -7.13 -3.99 -2.98
CA CYS A 81 -7.27 -5.08 -3.94
C CYS A 81 -8.49 -4.83 -4.84
N VAL A 82 -8.28 -4.76 -6.15
CA VAL A 82 -9.33 -4.53 -7.14
C VAL A 82 -9.19 -5.51 -8.31
N PRO A 83 -10.26 -5.79 -9.09
CA PRO A 83 -10.14 -6.58 -10.31
C PRO A 83 -9.19 -5.93 -11.31
N HIS A 84 -8.33 -6.71 -11.96
CA HIS A 84 -7.39 -6.17 -12.93
C HIS A 84 -8.12 -5.72 -14.22
N PRO A 85 -7.94 -4.47 -14.70
CA PRO A 85 -8.75 -3.90 -15.79
C PRO A 85 -8.59 -4.61 -17.14
N ASN A 86 -7.42 -5.19 -17.39
CA ASN A 86 -7.08 -5.82 -18.68
C ASN A 86 -6.80 -7.32 -18.61
N LYS A 87 -6.87 -7.93 -17.43
CA LYS A 87 -6.53 -9.35 -17.22
C LYS A 87 -7.68 -9.97 -16.43
N PRO A 88 -8.61 -10.68 -17.11
CA PRO A 88 -9.66 -11.39 -16.39
C PRO A 88 -9.02 -12.39 -15.41
N ASP A 89 -9.72 -12.65 -14.31
CA ASP A 89 -9.29 -13.56 -13.25
C ASP A 89 -7.97 -13.21 -12.56
N HIS A 90 -7.52 -11.95 -12.67
CA HIS A 90 -6.38 -11.44 -11.90
C HIS A 90 -6.82 -10.37 -10.92
N THR A 91 -6.18 -10.37 -9.75
CA THR A 91 -6.35 -9.31 -8.76
C THR A 91 -5.20 -8.30 -8.88
N LEU A 92 -5.54 -7.01 -9.00
CA LEU A 92 -4.60 -5.91 -8.94
C LEU A 92 -4.52 -5.41 -7.48
N VAL A 93 -3.33 -5.50 -6.89
CA VAL A 93 -3.03 -5.01 -5.54
C VAL A 93 -2.28 -3.70 -5.65
N LEU A 94 -2.92 -2.63 -5.21
CA LEU A 94 -2.39 -1.27 -5.19
C LEU A 94 -1.82 -0.98 -3.81
N LEU A 95 -0.53 -0.63 -3.73
CA LEU A 95 0.17 -0.28 -2.49
C LEU A 95 0.53 1.22 -2.47
N ASP A 96 -0.18 1.99 -1.66
CA ASP A 96 0.15 3.40 -1.41
C ASP A 96 0.99 3.52 -0.13
N THR A 97 1.99 4.39 -0.16
CA THR A 97 2.96 4.51 0.95
C THR A 97 2.97 5.90 1.55
N GLU A 98 3.26 5.95 2.85
CA GLU A 98 3.54 7.20 3.55
C GLU A 98 4.60 8.03 2.81
N GLY A 99 4.32 9.33 2.68
CA GLY A 99 5.21 10.25 2.00
C GLY A 99 6.52 10.47 2.75
N LEU A 100 7.63 10.42 2.01
CA LEU A 100 8.95 10.68 2.57
C LEU A 100 9.13 12.20 2.80
N GLY A 101 9.70 12.61 3.93
CA GLY A 101 10.15 13.98 4.18
C GLY A 101 9.14 14.93 4.81
N ASP A 102 8.68 14.63 6.03
CA ASP A 102 8.06 15.64 6.91
C ASP A 102 9.16 16.61 7.41
N VAL A 103 9.00 17.89 7.09
CA VAL A 103 10.00 18.97 7.32
C VAL A 103 10.28 19.19 8.81
N LYS A 104 9.48 18.61 9.72
CA LYS A 104 9.69 18.68 11.17
C LYS A 104 10.61 17.60 11.76
N LYS A 105 11.01 16.56 11.00
CA LYS A 105 11.81 15.42 11.53
C LYS A 105 13.16 15.27 10.81
N VAL A 106 13.99 16.31 10.80
CA VAL A 106 15.18 16.38 9.92
C VAL A 106 16.38 15.50 10.37
N ARG A 107 16.40 14.89 11.57
CA ARG A 107 17.61 14.20 12.07
C ARG A 107 17.54 12.67 12.22
N THR A 108 16.37 12.05 12.25
CA THR A 108 16.21 10.58 12.39
C THR A 108 15.72 9.88 11.11
N GLN A 109 15.35 10.65 10.08
CA GLN A 109 14.58 10.22 8.91
C GLN A 109 15.34 9.33 7.90
N ASN A 110 16.67 9.41 7.82
CA ASN A 110 17.43 8.73 6.78
C ASN A 110 17.37 7.19 6.90
N PHE A 111 17.25 6.67 8.13
CA PHE A 111 17.06 5.24 8.40
C PHE A 111 15.60 4.80 8.16
N SER A 112 14.60 5.58 8.57
CA SER A 112 13.19 5.22 8.39
C SER A 112 12.79 5.17 6.90
N ASN A 113 13.34 6.07 6.08
CA ASN A 113 13.05 6.12 4.64
C ASN A 113 13.66 4.92 3.88
N SER A 114 14.86 4.49 4.26
CA SER A 114 15.49 3.30 3.67
C SER A 114 14.77 2.03 4.12
N ILE A 115 14.31 1.97 5.38
CA ILE A 115 13.47 0.86 5.86
C ILE A 115 12.13 0.78 5.10
N LEU A 116 11.47 1.90 4.80
CA LEU A 116 10.23 1.90 4.00
C LEU A 116 10.46 1.36 2.58
N VAL A 117 11.54 1.78 1.92
CA VAL A 117 11.90 1.27 0.59
C VAL A 117 12.26 -0.22 0.65
N PHE A 118 13.04 -0.64 1.64
CA PHE A 118 13.36 -2.04 1.87
C PHE A 118 12.12 -2.87 2.20
N SER A 119 11.17 -2.35 2.97
CA SER A 119 9.94 -3.07 3.30
C SER A 119 8.97 -3.14 2.13
N VAL A 120 8.90 -2.12 1.26
CA VAL A 120 8.19 -2.23 -0.02
C VAL A 120 8.84 -3.29 -0.91
N LEU A 121 10.18 -3.28 -1.05
CA LEU A 121 10.93 -4.29 -1.80
C LEU A 121 10.75 -5.69 -1.21
N TRP A 122 10.70 -5.81 0.12
CA TRP A 122 10.53 -7.08 0.82
C TRP A 122 9.09 -7.59 0.72
N VAL A 123 8.08 -6.72 0.81
CA VAL A 123 6.67 -7.06 0.57
C VAL A 123 6.47 -7.49 -0.88
N LEU A 124 7.06 -6.79 -1.85
CA LEU A 124 7.09 -7.21 -3.24
C LEU A 124 7.76 -8.57 -3.41
N PHE A 125 8.89 -8.80 -2.75
CA PHE A 125 9.61 -10.08 -2.78
C PHE A 125 8.79 -11.22 -2.17
N VAL A 126 8.18 -11.00 -1.00
CA VAL A 126 7.37 -12.02 -0.31
C VAL A 126 6.08 -12.32 -1.08
N LEU A 127 5.41 -11.31 -1.63
CA LEU A 127 4.27 -11.53 -2.52
C LEU A 127 4.70 -12.34 -3.75
N LEU A 128 5.86 -12.04 -4.35
CA LEU A 128 6.39 -12.82 -5.47
C LEU A 128 6.64 -14.29 -5.08
N VAL A 129 7.22 -14.53 -3.92
CA VAL A 129 7.55 -15.88 -3.43
C VAL A 129 6.28 -16.68 -3.08
N LEU A 130 5.29 -16.04 -2.46
CA LEU A 130 4.01 -16.65 -2.09
C LEU A 130 3.10 -16.92 -3.29
N LEU A 131 3.25 -16.18 -4.40
CA LEU A 131 2.48 -16.38 -5.63
C LEU A 131 3.15 -17.36 -6.61
N LEU A 132 4.38 -17.81 -6.32
CA LEU A 132 5.15 -18.75 -7.14
C LEU A 132 5.12 -20.20 -6.60
N HIS A 133 4.41 -20.48 -5.51
CA HIS A 133 4.14 -21.82 -4.97
C HIS A 133 2.63 -22.01 -4.78
#